data_AF-A0A7R9GLW1-F1
#
_entry.id   AF-A0A7R9GLW1-F1
#
_cell.length_a   1.000
_cell.length_b   1.000
_cell.length_c   1.000
_cell.angle_alpha   90.00
_cell.angle_beta   90.00
_cell.angle_gamma   90.00
#
_symmetry.space_group_name_H-M   'P 1'
#
loop_
_entity.id
_entity.type
_entity.pdbx_description
1 polymer ?
#
loop_
_entity_poly.entity_id
_entity_poly.type
_entity_poly.pdbx_seq_one_letter_code
_entity_poly.pdbx_strand_id
1 'polypeptide(L)'
;MHSARIELCKAAAKDGTVMGAAMREMVTGILQPIIAKPDVTLVRYDVHHALPATANALIGRAAHIAVLDSELFIEKFLIVSAWKYFE
;
A
#
# COMPACT_ATOMS: atom_id res chain seq x y z
N MET A 1 10.69 11.42 -6.93
CA MET A 1 10.23 10.12 -7.47
C MET A 1 9.78 9.28 -6.27
N HIS A 2 8.50 8.98 -6.14
CA HIS A 2 8.00 8.10 -5.08
C HIS A 2 7.81 6.72 -5.69
N SER A 3 8.60 5.74 -5.27
CA SER A 3 8.43 4.34 -5.62
C SER A 3 8.12 3.60 -4.33
N ALA A 4 6.97 2.94 -4.26
CA ALA A 4 6.70 2.00 -3.18
C ALA A 4 7.21 0.63 -3.62
N ARG A 5 8.22 0.10 -2.93
CA ARG A 5 8.71 -1.27 -3.16
C ARG A 5 7.86 -2.21 -2.31
N ILE A 6 7.19 -3.17 -2.95
CA ILE A 6 6.44 -4.22 -2.26
C ILE A 6 7.42 -5.38 -2.02
N GLU A 7 7.93 -5.49 -0.82
CA GLU A 7 8.81 -6.58 -0.41
C GLU A 7 8.63 -6.93 1.06
N LEU A 8 8.98 -8.17 1.42
CA LEU A 8 9.03 -8.55 2.82
C LEU A 8 10.26 -7.92 3.47
N CYS A 9 10.06 -6.95 4.37
CA CYS A 9 11.18 -6.35 5.08
C CYS A 9 11.70 -7.28 6.18
N LYS A 10 13.01 -7.20 6.47
CA LYS A 10 13.67 -8.08 7.47
C LYS A 10 13.09 -7.94 8.88
N ALA A 11 12.59 -6.76 9.23
CA ALA A 11 11.95 -6.51 10.52
C ALA A 11 10.62 -7.29 10.63
N ALA A 12 9.74 -7.14 9.64
CA ALA A 12 8.46 -7.86 9.58
C ALA A 12 8.64 -9.38 9.48
N ALA A 13 9.69 -9.85 8.81
CA ALA A 13 9.99 -11.28 8.71
C ALA A 13 10.29 -11.95 10.07
N LYS A 14 10.85 -11.17 11.01
CA LYS A 14 11.19 -11.63 12.37
C LYS A 14 10.12 -11.25 13.40
N ASP A 15 9.12 -10.49 12.99
CA ASP A 15 8.05 -10.02 13.86
C ASP A 15 7.02 -11.15 14.07
N GLY A 16 7.05 -11.71 15.28
CA GLY A 16 6.13 -12.75 15.72
C GLY A 16 4.78 -12.22 16.21
N THR A 17 4.54 -10.91 16.21
CA THR A 17 3.26 -10.33 16.60
C THR A 17 2.19 -10.57 15.52
N VAL A 18 0.92 -10.36 15.88
CA VAL A 18 -0.20 -10.39 14.93
C VAL A 18 0.01 -9.40 13.78
N MET A 19 0.59 -8.23 14.06
CA MET A 19 0.89 -7.22 13.04
C MET A 19 1.97 -7.72 12.05
N GLY A 20 3.01 -8.38 12.57
CA GLY A 20 4.04 -9.02 11.74
C GLY A 20 3.50 -10.17 10.89
N ALA A 21 2.53 -10.94 11.40
CA ALA A 21 1.82 -11.95 10.63
C ALA A 21 0.97 -11.33 9.51
N ALA A 22 0.18 -10.30 9.82
CA ALA A 22 -0.66 -9.59 8.84
C ALA A 22 0.17 -8.96 7.72
N MET A 23 1.31 -8.33 8.03
CA MET A 23 2.23 -7.78 7.04
C MET A 23 2.80 -8.87 6.12
N ARG A 24 3.19 -10.02 6.68
CA ARG A 24 3.67 -11.16 5.89
C ARG A 24 2.59 -11.71 4.96
N GLU A 25 1.37 -11.86 5.47
CA GLU A 25 0.22 -12.31 4.67
C GLU A 25 -0.08 -11.34 3.53
N MET A 26 -0.13 -10.04 3.80
CA MET A 26 -0.36 -9.01 2.78
C MET A 26 0.70 -9.05 1.67
N VAL A 27 1.98 -9.07 2.02
CA VAL A 27 3.07 -9.15 1.03
C VAL A 27 3.01 -10.45 0.23
N THR A 28 2.74 -11.56 0.91
CA THR A 28 2.62 -12.88 0.27
C THR A 28 1.43 -12.90 -0.70
N GLY A 29 0.27 -12.38 -0.31
CA GLY A 29 -0.94 -12.32 -1.13
C GLY A 29 -0.76 -11.50 -2.40
N ILE A 30 0.08 -10.45 -2.36
CA ILE A 30 0.41 -9.65 -3.55
C ILE A 30 1.41 -10.38 -4.46
N LEU A 31 2.49 -10.93 -3.88
CA LEU A 31 3.62 -11.43 -4.66
C LEU A 31 3.40 -12.85 -5.20
N GLN A 32 2.75 -13.75 -4.44
CA GLN A 32 2.58 -15.15 -4.85
C GLN A 32 1.84 -15.32 -6.19
N PRO A 33 0.72 -14.62 -6.47
CA PRO A 33 0.02 -14.76 -7.76
C PRO A 33 0.87 -14.33 -8.96
N ILE A 34 1.80 -13.39 -8.76
CA ILE A 34 2.72 -12.92 -9.78
C ILE A 34 3.79 -13.97 -10.04
N ILE A 35 4.38 -14.53 -8.98
CA ILE A 35 5.43 -15.56 -9.06
C ILE A 35 4.87 -16.86 -9.68
N ALA A 36 3.62 -17.21 -9.36
CA ALA A 36 2.97 -18.43 -9.83
C ALA A 36 2.59 -18.42 -11.32
N LYS A 37 2.72 -17.28 -12.01
CA LYS A 37 2.39 -17.12 -13.44
C LYS A 37 3.63 -16.75 -14.26
N PRO A 38 4.55 -17.72 -14.50
CA PRO A 38 5.81 -17.46 -15.20
C PRO A 38 5.63 -17.10 -16.68
N ASP A 39 4.45 -17.35 -17.24
CA ASP A 39 4.03 -17.04 -18.60
C ASP A 39 3.52 -15.59 -18.76
N VAL A 40 3.43 -14.82 -17.68
CA VAL A 40 2.98 -13.43 -17.70
C VAL A 40 4.17 -12.47 -17.72
N THR A 41 4.09 -11.43 -18.56
CA THR A 41 5.06 -10.34 -18.56
C THR A 41 4.62 -9.25 -17.57
N LEU A 42 5.47 -8.96 -16.58
CA LEU A 42 5.25 -7.85 -15.66
C LEU A 42 5.86 -6.56 -16.23
N VAL A 43 5.04 -5.53 -16.40
CA VAL A 43 5.48 -4.21 -16.88
C VAL A 43 5.46 -3.21 -15.73
N ARG A 44 6.59 -2.54 -15.49
CA ARG A 44 6.69 -1.44 -14.54
C ARG A 44 6.45 -0.11 -15.27
N TYR A 45 5.49 0.67 -14.79
CA TYR A 45 5.27 2.04 -15.23
C TYR A 45 5.76 3.01 -14.16
N ASP A 46 6.63 3.94 -14.53
CA ASP A 46 7.09 5.00 -13.63
C ASP A 46 6.28 6.29 -13.90
N VAL A 47 5.41 6.66 -12.95
CA VAL A 47 4.58 7.87 -13.05
C VAL A 47 5.30 9.05 -12.40
N HIS A 48 5.61 10.06 -13.21
CA HIS A 48 6.27 11.28 -12.76
C HIS A 48 5.25 12.37 -12.46
N HIS A 49 4.89 12.50 -11.19
CA HIS A 49 4.05 13.60 -10.70
C HIS A 49 4.92 14.84 -10.46
N ALA A 50 4.94 15.77 -11.41
CA ALA A 50 5.52 17.09 -11.25
C ALA A 50 4.48 18.06 -10.67
N LEU A 51 4.04 17.85 -9.42
CA LEU A 51 3.20 18.84 -8.76
C LEU A 51 4.05 20.09 -8.48
N PRO A 52 3.56 21.30 -8.81
CA PRO A 52 4.20 22.54 -8.40
C PRO A 52 4.41 22.51 -6.88
N ALA A 53 5.60 22.84 -6.41
CA ALA A 53 5.96 22.89 -4.98
C ALA A 53 5.32 24.10 -4.28
N THR A 54 4.01 24.22 -4.40
CA THR A 54 3.19 25.26 -3.79
C THR A 54 2.79 24.82 -2.38
N ALA A 55 2.52 25.80 -1.51
CA ALA A 55 2.01 25.53 -0.17
C ALA A 55 0.74 24.67 -0.19
N ASN A 56 -0.15 24.87 -1.17
CA ASN A 56 -1.37 24.08 -1.33
C ASN A 56 -1.06 22.60 -1.62
N ALA A 57 -0.05 22.30 -2.44
CA ALA A 57 0.38 20.93 -2.71
C ALA A 57 1.07 20.26 -1.50
N LEU A 58 1.67 21.05 -0.61
CA LEU A 58 2.22 20.55 0.65
C LEU A 58 1.11 20.27 1.67
N ILE A 59 0.20 21.22 1.86
CA ILE A 59 -0.94 21.11 2.79
C ILE A 59 -1.87 19.97 2.36
N GLY A 60 -2.19 19.85 1.07
CA GLY A 60 -3.03 18.77 0.55
C GLY A 60 -2.44 17.38 0.81
N ARG A 61 -1.12 17.22 0.70
CA ARG A 61 -0.44 15.96 1.04
C ARG A 61 -0.52 15.67 2.55
N ALA A 62 -0.24 16.66 3.39
CA ALA A 62 -0.33 16.50 4.84
C ALA A 62 -1.76 16.12 5.28
N ALA A 63 -2.79 16.74 4.68
CA ALA A 63 -4.18 16.43 4.95
C ALA A 63 -4.55 14.99 4.51
N HIS A 64 -4.10 14.55 3.33
CA HIS A 64 -4.32 13.16 2.89
C HIS A 64 -3.62 12.14 3.79
N ILE A 65 -2.41 12.43 4.25
CA ILE A 65 -1.67 11.54 5.17
C ILE A 65 -2.37 11.49 6.53
N ALA A 66 -2.78 12.64 7.08
CA ALA A 66 -3.46 12.71 8.38
C ALA A 66 -4.79 11.93 8.40
N VAL A 67 -5.45 11.82 7.25
CA VAL A 67 -6.66 10.99 7.12
C VAL A 67 -6.36 9.50 7.29
N LEU A 68 -5.16 9.04 6.92
CA LEU A 68 -4.74 7.64 7.08
C LEU A 68 -4.43 7.27 8.53
N ASP A 69 -4.15 8.26 9.39
CA ASP A 69 -3.96 8.05 10.83
C ASP A 69 -5.30 7.90 11.59
N SER A 70 -6.44 8.12 10.92
CA SER A 70 -7.76 7.98 11.53
C SER A 70 -8.30 6.57 11.35
N GLU A 71 -8.27 5.77 12.42
CA GLU A 71 -8.82 4.41 12.43
C GLU A 71 -10.29 4.36 11.98
N LEU A 72 -11.11 5.31 12.45
CA LEU A 72 -12.52 5.40 12.07
C LEU A 72 -12.68 5.65 10.56
N PHE A 73 -11.85 6.53 9.99
CA PHE A 73 -11.88 6.78 8.55
C PHE A 73 -11.52 5.52 7.78
N ILE A 74 -10.43 4.84 8.16
CA ILE A 74 -9.97 3.60 7.52
C ILE A 74 -11.06 2.52 7.61
N GLU A 75 -11.68 2.34 8.77
CA GLU A 75 -12.76 1.37 8.98
C GLU A 75 -13.94 1.63 8.03
N LYS A 76 -14.43 2.88 7.99
CA LYS A 76 -15.57 3.24 7.10
C LYS A 76 -15.18 3.17 5.63
N PHE A 77 -13.96 3.56 5.27
CA PHE A 77 -13.46 3.44 3.91
C PHE A 77 -13.42 1.98 3.46
N LEU A 78 -12.91 1.08 4.30
CA LEU A 78 -12.84 -0.34 3.98
C LEU A 78 -14.24 -0.95 3.81
N ILE A 79 -15.16 -0.67 4.74
CA ILE A 79 -16.52 -1.24 4.68
C ILE A 79 -17.32 -0.73 3.47
N VAL A 80 -17.23 0.57 3.17
CA VAL A 80 -18.10 1.18 2.15
C VAL A 80 -17.50 1.06 0.74
N SER A 81 -16.19 1.22 0.61
CA SER A 81 -15.52 1.34 -0.70
C SER A 81 -14.68 0.13 -1.05
N ALA A 82 -13.94 -0.44 -0.09
CA ALA A 82 -13.00 -1.53 -0.37
C ALA A 82 -13.61 -2.92 -0.20
N TRP A 83 -14.75 -3.06 0.48
CA TRP A 83 -15.38 -4.35 0.79
C TRP A 83 -15.57 -5.24 -0.43
N LYS A 84 -15.95 -4.65 -1.57
CA LYS A 84 -16.16 -5.35 -2.85
C LYS A 84 -14.91 -6.04 -3.41
N TYR A 85 -13.73 -5.76 -2.87
CA TYR A 85 -12.47 -6.38 -3.27
C TYR A 85 -12.04 -7.53 -2.33
N PHE A 86 -12.75 -7.74 -1.23
CA PHE A 86 -12.46 -8.76 -0.21
C PHE A 86 -13.57 -9.82 -0.06
N GLU A 87 -14.65 -9.70 -0.83
CA GLU A 87 -15.71 -10.70 -1.00
C GLU A 87 -15.34 -11.69 -2.13
#